data_AF-A0A0C2VGU3-F1
#
_entry.id   AF-A0A0C2VGU3-F1
#
_cell.length_a   1.000
_cell.length_b   1.000
_cell.length_c   1.000
_cell.angle_alpha   90.00
_cell.angle_beta   90.00
_cell.angle_gamma   90.00
#
_symmetry.space_group_name_H-M   'P 1'
#
loop_
_entity.id
_entity.type
_entity.pdbx_description
1 polymer ?
#
loop_
_entity_poly.entity_id
_entity_poly.type
_entity_poly.pdbx_seq_one_letter_code
_entity_poly.pdbx_strand_id
1 'polypeptide(L)'
;MSFLINLINGLITLYIWIIIIVSLFSIVAPHIKNPILDFLYSIVNPPLKIIREKMPFVVYGGVDFSPLVLIIGLQLLRVLL
;
A
#
# COMPACT_ATOMS: atom_id res chain seq x y z
N MET A 1 -3.06 -22.29 17.38
CA MET A 1 -2.07 -21.82 16.37
C MET A 1 -2.73 -21.09 15.20
N SER A 2 -3.86 -21.57 14.65
CA SER A 2 -4.54 -20.96 13.49
C SER A 2 -5.15 -19.57 13.71
N PHE A 3 -5.57 -19.23 14.94
CA PHE A 3 -6.18 -17.91 15.21
C PHE A 3 -5.24 -16.73 14.92
N LEU A 4 -3.97 -16.82 15.34
CA LEU A 4 -2.98 -15.77 15.13
C LEU A 4 -2.70 -15.57 13.64
N ILE A 5 -2.54 -16.67 12.89
CA ILE A 5 -2.33 -16.64 11.43
C ILE A 5 -3.53 -15.97 10.74
N ASN A 6 -4.76 -16.34 11.11
CA ASN A 6 -5.96 -15.74 10.56
C ASN A 6 -6.08 -14.25 10.88
N LEU A 7 -5.73 -13.84 12.10
CA LEU A 7 -5.72 -12.43 12.50
C LEU A 7 -4.70 -11.62 11.68
N ILE A 8 -3.48 -12.14 11.54
CA ILE A 8 -2.41 -11.50 10.74
C ILE A 8 -2.85 -11.41 9.28
N ASN A 9 -3.38 -12.48 8.71
CA ASN A 9 -3.89 -12.51 7.34
C ASN A 9 -5.04 -11.51 7.13
N GLY A 10 -5.89 -11.32 8.13
CA GLY A 10 -6.94 -10.28 8.14
C GLY A 10 -6.36 -8.87 8.13
N LEU A 11 -5.36 -8.60 8.97
CA LEU A 11 -4.68 -7.29 9.03
C LEU A 11 -3.93 -6.96 7.75
N ILE A 12 -3.22 -7.93 7.16
CA ILE A 12 -2.55 -7.78 5.86
C ILE A 12 -3.59 -7.44 4.78
N THR A 13 -4.72 -8.16 4.77
CA THR A 13 -5.80 -7.92 3.80
C THR A 13 -6.36 -6.50 3.94
N LEU A 14 -6.63 -6.06 5.17
CA LEU A 14 -7.09 -4.69 5.44
C LEU A 14 -6.06 -3.65 4.96
N TYR A 15 -4.78 -3.88 5.24
CA TYR A 15 -3.72 -2.97 4.83
C TYR A 15 -3.58 -2.87 3.29
N ILE A 16 -3.71 -3.99 2.57
CA ILE A 16 -3.77 -4.00 1.10
C ILE A 16 -4.92 -3.11 0.59
N TRP A 17 -6.12 -3.21 1.17
CA TRP A 17 -7.24 -2.36 0.79
C TRP A 17 -6.98 -0.88 1.03
N ILE A 18 -6.33 -0.53 2.14
CA ILE A 18 -5.92 0.85 2.42
C ILE A 18 -4.95 1.35 1.34
N ILE A 19 -3.95 0.55 0.97
CA ILE A 19 -2.99 0.89 -0.11
C ILE A 19 -3.73 1.15 -1.42
N ILE A 20 -4.68 0.28 -1.79
CA ILE A 20 -5.48 0.43 -3.02
C ILE A 20 -6.26 1.75 -2.99
N ILE A 21 -7.00 2.01 -1.91
CA ILE A 21 -7.79 3.24 -1.76
C ILE A 21 -6.89 4.47 -1.91
N VAL A 22 -5.81 4.55 -1.14
CA VAL A 22 -4.88 5.68 -1.18
C VAL A 22 -4.32 5.89 -2.59
N SER A 23 -3.95 4.81 -3.28
CA SER A 23 -3.36 4.87 -4.62
C SER A 23 -4.36 5.31 -5.68
N LEU A 24 -5.61 4.84 -5.61
CA LEU A 24 -6.67 5.27 -6.51
C LEU A 24 -6.99 6.76 -6.31
N PHE A 25 -7.09 7.21 -5.06
CA PHE A 25 -7.33 8.62 -4.76
C PHE A 25 -6.17 9.52 -5.20
N SER A 26 -4.91 9.07 -5.10
CA SER A 26 -3.77 9.88 -5.55
C SER A 26 -3.78 10.11 -7.07
N ILE A 27 -4.35 9.18 -7.84
CA ILE A 27 -4.46 9.31 -9.30
C ILE A 27 -5.69 10.13 -9.68
N VAL A 28 -6.85 9.81 -9.10
CA VAL A 28 -8.13 10.39 -9.50
C VAL A 28 -8.32 11.81 -8.97
N ALA A 29 -7.80 12.09 -7.77
CA ALA A 29 -8.10 13.32 -7.06
C ALA A 29 -6.93 13.84 -6.19
N PRO A 30 -5.76 14.12 -6.79
CA PRO A 30 -4.54 14.50 -6.07
C PRO A 30 -4.64 15.80 -5.25
N HIS A 31 -5.65 16.64 -5.51
CA HIS A 31 -5.81 17.95 -4.86
C HIS A 31 -6.92 17.99 -3.79
N ILE A 32 -7.62 16.87 -3.56
CA ILE A 32 -8.67 16.82 -2.54
C ILE A 32 -8.03 16.72 -1.15
N LYS A 33 -8.30 17.72 -0.31
CA LYS A 33 -7.90 17.70 1.10
C LYS A 33 -8.93 16.92 1.90
N ASN A 34 -8.53 15.77 2.42
CA ASN A 34 -9.36 14.94 3.29
C ASN A 34 -8.50 14.39 4.43
N PRO A 35 -8.75 14.78 5.70
CA PRO A 35 -7.96 14.34 6.84
C PRO A 35 -7.84 12.82 6.98
N ILE A 36 -8.88 12.08 6.58
CA ILE A 36 -8.87 10.61 6.61
C ILE A 36 -7.90 10.07 5.55
N LEU A 37 -7.92 10.64 4.34
CA LEU A 37 -7.00 10.24 3.27
C LEU A 37 -5.56 10.60 3.63
N ASP A 38 -5.32 11.78 4.20
CA ASP A 38 -3.99 12.22 4.66
C ASP A 38 -3.45 11.28 5.74
N PHE A 39 -4.31 10.88 6.68
CA PHE A 39 -3.97 9.89 7.70
C PHE A 39 -3.62 8.52 7.08
N LEU A 40 -4.47 7.98 6.19
CA LEU A 40 -4.19 6.71 5.52
C LEU A 40 -2.91 6.77 4.67
N TYR A 41 -2.70 7.88 3.97
CA TYR A 41 -1.47 8.12 3.22
C TYR A 41 -0.25 8.12 4.15
N SER A 42 -0.34 8.73 5.34
CA SER A 42 0.77 8.72 6.31
C SER A 42 1.17 7.32 6.79
N ILE A 43 0.21 6.38 6.86
CA ILE A 43 0.46 4.97 7.21
C ILE A 43 1.13 4.22 6.05
N VAL A 44 0.69 4.49 4.81
CA VAL A 44 1.15 3.76 3.62
C VAL A 44 2.46 4.34 3.07
N ASN A 45 2.73 5.63 3.27
CA ASN A 45 3.85 6.32 2.64
C ASN A 45 5.24 5.81 3.07
N PRO A 46 5.53 5.43 4.34
CA PRO A 46 6.85 4.94 4.71
C PRO A 46 7.36 3.74 3.87
N PRO A 47 6.61 2.63 3.71
CA PRO A 47 7.05 1.54 2.84
C PRO A 47 7.07 1.93 1.36
N LEU A 48 6.11 2.71 0.87
CA LEU A 48 6.13 3.19 -0.52
C LEU A 48 7.37 4.04 -0.81
N LYS A 49 7.75 4.92 0.11
CA LYS A 49 8.96 5.74 0.00
C LYS A 49 10.21 4.86 -0.14
N ILE A 50 10.34 3.83 0.70
CA ILE A 50 11.47 2.88 0.61
C ILE A 50 11.48 2.18 -0.76
N ILE A 51 10.31 1.77 -1.27
CA ILE A 51 10.21 1.13 -2.59
C ILE A 51 10.61 2.12 -3.69
N ARG A 52 10.12 3.36 -3.66
CA ARG A 52 10.47 4.41 -4.63
C ARG A 52 11.96 4.72 -4.61
N GLU A 53 12.59 4.72 -3.43
CA GLU A 53 14.03 4.96 -3.29
C GLU A 53 14.88 3.79 -3.79
N LYS A 54 14.48 2.54 -3.48
CA LYS A 54 15.24 1.34 -3.87
C LYS A 54 14.96 0.86 -5.30
N MET A 55 13.78 1.14 -5.81
CA MET A 55 13.29 0.72 -7.13
C MET A 55 12.74 1.92 -7.90
N PRO A 56 13.54 2.96 -8.19
CA PRO A 56 13.04 4.20 -8.79
C PRO A 56 12.35 3.98 -10.15
N PHE A 57 12.68 2.90 -10.86
CA PHE A 57 12.04 2.51 -12.12
C PHE A 57 10.55 2.17 -12.01
N VAL A 58 10.02 1.96 -10.79
CA VAL A 58 8.58 1.72 -10.58
C VAL A 58 7.77 3.01 -10.63
N VAL A 59 8.42 4.18 -10.68
CA VAL A 59 7.77 5.45 -10.97
C VAL A 59 8.09 5.80 -12.41
N TYR A 60 7.10 5.71 -13.29
CA TYR A 60 7.30 5.92 -14.73
C TYR A 60 6.15 6.73 -15.33
N GLY A 61 6.48 7.71 -16.18
CA GLY A 61 5.49 8.51 -16.90
C GLY A 61 4.55 9.31 -15.98
N GLY A 62 4.99 9.67 -14.78
CA GLY A 62 4.16 10.35 -13.78
C GLY A 62 3.21 9.44 -12.99
N VAL A 63 3.23 8.13 -13.24
CA VAL A 63 2.47 7.12 -12.51
C VAL A 63 3.39 6.39 -11.53
N ASP A 64 2.90 6.19 -10.31
CA ASP A 64 3.62 5.49 -9.27
C ASP A 64 3.10 4.04 -9.12
N PHE A 65 3.93 3.07 -9.53
CA PHE A 65 3.64 1.64 -9.37
C PHE A 65 4.19 1.03 -8.08
N SER A 66 4.82 1.83 -7.20
CA SER A 66 5.26 1.34 -5.88
C SER A 66 4.13 0.69 -5.05
N PRO A 67 2.85 1.13 -5.11
CA PRO A 67 1.76 0.45 -4.41
C PRO A 67 1.55 -0.98 -4.89
N LEU A 68 1.71 -1.23 -6.20
CA LEU A 68 1.57 -2.56 -6.77
C LEU A 68 2.66 -3.50 -6.25
N VAL A 69 3.90 -3.02 -6.20
CA VAL A 69 5.03 -3.78 -5.63
C VAL A 69 4.78 -4.12 -4.17
N LEU A 70 4.29 -3.16 -3.37
CA LEU A 70 3.98 -3.39 -1.97
C LEU A 70 2.87 -4.43 -1.80
N ILE A 71 1.80 -4.35 -2.59
CA ILE A 71 0.68 -5.31 -2.57
C ILE A 71 1.18 -6.71 -2.93
N ILE A 72 2.02 -6.85 -3.96
CA ILE A 72 2.59 -8.15 -4.34
C ILE A 72 3.42 -8.73 -3.19
N GLY A 73 4.29 -7.92 -2.56
CA GLY A 73 5.07 -8.35 -1.41
C GLY A 73 4.22 -8.81 -0.22
N LEU A 74 3.13 -8.09 0.07
CA LEU A 74 2.17 -8.44 1.12
C LEU A 74 1.40 -9.71 0.80
N GLN A 75 1.00 -9.93 -0.45
CA GLN A 75 0.33 -11.17 -0.87
C GLN A 75 1.26 -12.37 -0.77
N LEU A 76 2.54 -12.22 -1.16
CA LEU A 76 3.54 -13.26 -0.96
C LEU A 76 3.70 -13.59 0.52
N LEU A 77 3.80 -12.58 1.39
CA LEU A 77 3.87 -12.79 2.83
C LEU A 77 2.65 -13.55 3.36
N ARG A 78 1.45 -13.21 2.89
CA ARG A 78 0.19 -13.85 3.29
C ARG A 78 0.10 -15.32 2.85
N VAL A 79 0.63 -15.67 1.69
CA VAL A 79 0.66 -17.06 1.20
C VAL A 79 1.68 -17.90 1.97
N LEU A 80 2.73 -17.28 2.50
CA LEU A 80 3.78 -17.95 3.27
C LEU A 80 3.45 -18.13 4.76
N LEU A 81 2.43 -17.43 5.28
CA LEU A 81 1.96 -17.48 6.67
C LEU A 81 0.79 -18.46 6.85
#